data_AF-A0AAV7JAE8-F1
#
_entry.id   AF-A0AAV7JAE8-F1
#
_cell.length_a   1.000
_cell.length_b   1.000
_cell.length_c   1.000
_cell.angle_alpha   90.00
_cell.angle_beta   90.00
_cell.angle_gamma   90.00
#
_symmetry.space_group_name_H-M   'P 1'
#
loop_
_entity.id
_entity.type
_entity.pdbx_description
1 polymer ?
#
loop_
_entity_poly.entity_id
_entity_poly.type
_entity_poly.pdbx_seq_one_letter_code
_entity_poly.pdbx_strand_id
1 'polypeptide(L)'
;MVVLTQKYKHPAPLPETIVYPDDETLKLPPPVPFLKVSKVSLGIVVSWNMTLDNQYADIESYQLYTYRENTKAPASSTWKKVGDICALKLPMACTLTQLSKGIKYYFAVRAVDKYSRVGPFSQPATAAVMSARSQLCQALGVMEKNELAYILTVLPLLLIKAINYSIIEITGIKCIGTVATEDHQLAVHRILSPINLT
;
A
#
# COMPACT_ATOMS: atom_id res chain seq x y z
N MET A 1 -0.35 11.36 33.50
CA MET A 1 -0.79 12.13 32.32
C MET A 1 -1.15 11.15 31.21
N VAL A 2 -2.42 11.06 30.83
CA VAL A 2 -2.83 10.29 29.64
C VAL A 2 -2.59 11.19 28.43
N VAL A 3 -1.58 10.88 27.61
CA VAL A 3 -1.42 11.55 26.31
C VAL A 3 -2.54 11.06 25.41
N LEU A 4 -3.61 11.84 25.30
CA LEU A 4 -4.65 11.58 24.32
C LEU A 4 -4.02 11.73 22.93
N THR A 5 -3.77 10.62 22.25
CA THR A 5 -3.37 10.63 20.85
C THR A 5 -4.59 11.04 20.04
N GLN A 6 -4.71 12.33 19.73
CA GLN A 6 -5.79 12.85 18.91
C GLN A 6 -5.71 12.21 17.53
N LYS A 7 -6.67 11.31 17.24
CA LYS A 7 -6.72 10.56 15.99
C LYS A 7 -7.42 11.43 14.94
N TYR A 8 -6.64 12.13 14.14
CA TYR A 8 -7.18 12.97 13.06
C TYR A 8 -7.83 12.12 11.96
N LYS A 9 -8.90 12.63 11.37
CA LYS A 9 -9.61 11.98 10.26
C LYS A 9 -8.86 12.27 8.95
N HIS A 10 -8.41 11.20 8.30
CA HIS A 10 -7.83 11.24 6.96
C HIS A 10 -8.88 10.81 5.91
N PRO A 11 -8.73 11.18 4.62
CA PRO A 11 -7.60 11.90 4.00
C PRO A 11 -7.55 13.40 4.36
N ALA A 12 -6.38 14.02 4.14
CA ALA A 12 -6.26 15.47 4.17
C ALA A 12 -7.06 16.13 3.04
N PRO A 13 -7.63 17.33 3.24
CA PRO A 13 -8.28 18.06 2.16
C PRO A 13 -7.30 18.24 1.00
N LEU A 14 -7.81 18.14 -0.23
CA LEU A 14 -6.99 18.34 -1.42
C LEU A 14 -6.64 19.83 -1.57
N PRO A 15 -5.52 20.17 -2.22
CA PRO A 15 -5.26 21.54 -2.64
C PRO A 15 -6.38 22.07 -3.55
N GLU A 16 -6.58 23.38 -3.54
CA GLU A 16 -7.59 24.02 -4.39
C GLU A 16 -7.32 23.75 -5.88
N THR A 17 -8.41 23.67 -6.65
CA THR A 17 -8.37 23.51 -8.10
C THR A 17 -8.64 24.86 -8.74
N ILE A 18 -7.95 25.14 -9.85
CA ILE A 18 -8.16 26.36 -10.63
C ILE A 18 -9.51 26.25 -11.32
N VAL A 19 -10.34 27.29 -11.18
CA VAL A 19 -11.59 27.41 -11.94
C VAL A 19 -11.27 28.15 -13.23
N TYR A 20 -11.62 27.54 -14.36
CA TYR A 20 -11.48 28.16 -15.68
C TYR A 20 -12.82 28.81 -16.06
N PRO A 21 -12.81 29.93 -16.81
CA PRO A 21 -14.03 30.50 -17.35
C PRO A 21 -14.73 29.46 -18.25
N ASP A 22 -16.05 29.36 -18.10
CA ASP A 22 -16.86 28.56 -19.01
C ASP A 22 -17.04 29.35 -20.32
N ASP A 23 -16.54 28.78 -21.42
CA ASP A 23 -16.70 29.30 -22.77
C ASP A 23 -17.03 28.12 -23.70
N GLU A 24 -18.23 28.12 -24.26
CA GLU A 24 -18.75 27.04 -25.12
C GLU A 24 -17.95 26.89 -26.43
N THR A 25 -17.16 27.90 -26.81
CA THR A 25 -16.32 27.85 -28.01
C THR A 25 -14.95 27.22 -27.76
N LEU A 26 -14.55 27.06 -26.50
CA LEU A 26 -13.25 26.52 -26.12
C LEU A 26 -13.32 25.06 -25.70
N LYS A 27 -12.20 24.35 -25.85
CA LYS A 27 -12.04 23.01 -25.27
C LYS A 27 -12.21 23.09 -23.76
N LEU A 28 -12.90 22.12 -23.18
CA LEU A 28 -13.06 21.99 -21.73
C LEU A 28 -11.70 21.78 -21.04
N PRO A 29 -11.54 22.21 -19.77
CA PRO A 29 -10.36 21.86 -18.98
C PRO A 29 -10.29 20.35 -18.73
N PRO A 30 -9.11 19.80 -18.38
CA PRO A 30 -8.95 18.36 -18.17
C PRO A 30 -9.98 17.82 -17.17
N PRO A 31 -10.66 16.69 -17.47
CA PRO A 31 -11.64 16.12 -16.55
C PRO A 31 -10.95 15.39 -15.40
N VAL A 32 -11.74 14.93 -14.42
CA VAL A 32 -11.20 14.24 -13.24
C VAL A 32 -10.71 12.82 -13.61
N PRO A 33 -9.48 12.42 -13.23
CA PRO A 33 -9.06 11.04 -13.42
C PRO A 33 -9.72 10.08 -12.44
N PHE A 34 -10.02 8.87 -12.91
CA PHE A 34 -10.48 7.76 -12.09
C PHE A 34 -9.29 6.98 -11.53
N LEU A 35 -8.99 7.17 -10.24
CA LEU A 35 -7.84 6.56 -9.55
C LEU A 35 -8.18 5.19 -8.94
N LYS A 36 -7.28 4.23 -9.12
CA LYS A 36 -7.27 2.92 -8.43
C LYS A 36 -5.90 2.66 -7.84
N VAL A 37 -5.87 2.10 -6.62
CA VAL A 37 -4.64 1.65 -5.96
C VAL A 37 -4.72 0.16 -5.66
N SER A 38 -3.66 -0.57 -6.00
CA SER A 38 -3.56 -2.01 -5.79
C SER A 38 -2.26 -2.34 -5.07
N LYS A 39 -2.31 -3.29 -4.13
CA LYS A 39 -1.12 -3.80 -3.44
C LYS A 39 -0.47 -4.88 -4.30
N VAL A 40 0.85 -4.84 -4.43
CA VAL A 40 1.65 -5.88 -5.10
C VAL A 40 2.82 -6.29 -4.19
N SER A 41 3.46 -7.42 -4.49
CA SER A 41 4.56 -7.96 -3.67
C SER A 41 5.69 -6.95 -3.41
N LEU A 42 6.01 -6.14 -4.44
CA LEU A 42 7.11 -5.18 -4.42
C LEU A 42 6.69 -3.75 -4.04
N GLY A 43 5.41 -3.49 -3.76
CA GLY A 43 4.95 -2.12 -3.47
C GLY A 43 3.47 -1.86 -3.71
N ILE A 44 3.16 -0.64 -4.15
CA ILE A 44 1.79 -0.20 -4.47
C ILE A 44 1.76 0.23 -5.93
N VAL A 45 0.83 -0.36 -6.70
CA VAL A 45 0.50 0.11 -8.05
C VAL A 45 -0.57 1.17 -7.92
N VAL A 46 -0.27 2.37 -8.42
CA VAL A 46 -1.20 3.47 -8.57
C VAL A 46 -1.54 3.57 -10.03
N SER A 47 -2.82 3.44 -10.37
CA SER A 47 -3.29 3.44 -11.76
C SER A 47 -4.46 4.38 -11.92
N TRP A 48 -4.61 4.97 -13.09
CA TRP A 48 -5.71 5.86 -13.39
C TRP A 48 -6.20 5.71 -14.82
N ASN A 49 -7.47 6.01 -15.01
CA ASN A 49 -8.11 6.11 -16.31
C ASN A 49 -8.87 7.43 -16.45
N MET A 50 -9.19 7.83 -17.67
CA MET A 50 -10.01 8.98 -17.98
C MET A 50 -10.92 8.68 -19.16
N THR A 51 -12.10 9.29 -19.16
CA THR A 51 -12.94 9.37 -20.35
C THR A 51 -12.60 10.69 -21.04
N LEU A 52 -11.97 10.60 -22.19
CA LEU A 52 -11.62 11.74 -23.04
C LEU A 52 -12.39 11.62 -24.34
N ASP A 53 -13.12 12.67 -24.68
CA ASP A 53 -13.78 12.84 -25.97
C ASP A 53 -13.22 14.09 -26.68
N ASN A 54 -13.83 14.44 -27.81
CA ASN A 54 -13.43 15.58 -28.61
C ASN A 54 -13.70 16.95 -27.96
N GLN A 55 -14.25 17.03 -26.75
CA GLN A 55 -14.44 18.30 -26.04
C GLN A 55 -13.19 18.71 -25.27
N TYR A 56 -12.28 17.77 -24.99
CA TYR A 56 -11.05 18.02 -24.25
C TYR A 56 -9.85 18.25 -25.18
N ALA A 57 -8.86 18.95 -24.66
CA ALA A 57 -7.54 19.02 -25.25
C ALA A 57 -6.74 17.76 -24.90
N ASP A 58 -5.67 17.48 -25.67
CA ASP A 58 -4.77 16.38 -25.37
C ASP A 58 -4.13 16.58 -23.99
N ILE A 59 -4.10 15.50 -23.21
CA ILE A 59 -3.41 15.49 -21.92
C ILE A 59 -1.91 15.38 -22.18
N GLU A 60 -1.15 16.34 -21.65
CA GLU A 60 0.31 16.37 -21.77
C GLU A 60 0.96 15.58 -20.62
N SER A 61 0.45 15.75 -19.40
CA SER A 61 0.99 15.07 -18.23
C SER A 61 -0.02 14.87 -17.11
N TYR A 62 0.38 14.10 -16.09
CA TYR A 62 -0.35 13.86 -14.86
C TYR A 62 0.50 14.25 -13.66
N GLN A 63 -0.11 14.90 -12.68
CA GLN A 63 0.55 15.21 -11.42
C GLN A 63 0.09 14.22 -10.35
N LEU A 64 1.00 13.35 -9.93
CA LEU A 64 0.75 12.41 -8.84
C LEU A 64 1.14 13.06 -7.51
N TYR A 65 0.22 13.05 -6.56
CA TYR A 65 0.45 13.50 -5.19
C TYR A 65 0.30 12.35 -4.22
N THR A 66 1.13 12.36 -3.19
CA THR A 66 1.05 11.39 -2.09
C THR A 66 1.42 12.02 -0.76
N TYR A 67 0.94 11.42 0.31
CA TYR A 67 1.51 11.62 1.63
C TYR A 67 1.38 10.35 2.48
N ARG A 68 2.27 10.22 3.46
CA ARG A 68 2.22 9.18 4.48
C ARG A 68 1.35 9.63 5.65
N GLU A 69 0.44 8.76 6.10
CA GLU A 69 -0.35 8.99 7.32
C GLU A 69 0.60 9.21 8.50
N ASN A 70 0.31 10.22 9.32
CA ASN A 70 1.08 10.55 10.50
C ASN A 70 0.16 11.13 11.57
N THR A 71 0.69 11.43 12.75
CA THR A 71 -0.10 11.92 13.89
C THR A 71 -0.43 13.42 13.85
N LYS A 72 0.01 14.15 12.82
CA LYS A 72 -0.24 15.59 12.70
C LYS A 72 -1.62 15.85 12.08
N ALA A 73 -2.17 17.02 12.39
CA ALA A 73 -3.41 17.47 11.79
C ALA A 73 -3.29 17.50 10.25
N PRO A 74 -4.20 16.85 9.51
CA PRO A 74 -4.14 16.80 8.06
C PRO A 74 -4.54 18.15 7.47
N ALA A 75 -3.65 18.73 6.67
CA ALA A 75 -3.88 19.98 5.92
C ALA A 75 -3.57 19.78 4.43
N SER A 76 -4.07 20.65 3.54
CA SER A 76 -3.81 20.54 2.10
C SER A 76 -2.31 20.57 1.75
N SER A 77 -1.48 21.22 2.57
CA SER A 77 -0.01 21.24 2.44
C SER A 77 0.69 19.90 2.74
N THR A 78 -0.06 18.93 3.27
CA THR A 78 0.43 17.56 3.56
C THR A 78 0.69 16.81 2.25
N TRP A 79 -0.13 17.04 1.22
CA TRP A 79 0.02 16.45 -0.09
C TRP A 79 1.36 16.88 -0.72
N LYS A 80 2.20 15.90 -1.07
CA LYS A 80 3.48 16.15 -1.75
C LYS A 80 3.39 15.64 -3.19
N LYS A 81 3.80 16.48 -4.12
CA LYS A 81 3.92 16.09 -5.53
C LYS A 81 5.06 15.10 -5.66
N VAL A 82 4.77 13.92 -6.20
CA VAL A 82 5.75 12.87 -6.52
C VAL A 82 6.48 13.22 -7.81
N GLY A 83 5.75 13.71 -8.81
CA GLY A 83 6.29 14.14 -10.08
C GLY A 83 5.22 14.49 -11.11
N ASP A 84 5.67 15.04 -12.24
CA ASP A 84 4.91 15.14 -13.49
C ASP A 84 5.19 13.89 -14.34
N ILE A 85 4.14 13.15 -14.65
CA ILE A 85 4.20 11.90 -15.41
C ILE A 85 3.68 12.20 -16.80
N CYS A 86 4.55 12.12 -17.80
CA CYS A 86 4.15 12.33 -19.20
C CYS A 86 2.99 11.40 -19.57
N ALA A 87 1.99 11.94 -20.27
CA ALA A 87 0.82 11.17 -20.65
C ALA A 87 1.20 10.11 -21.71
N LEU A 88 0.75 8.87 -21.48
CA LEU A 88 0.78 7.79 -22.46
C LEU A 88 -0.63 7.22 -22.62
N LYS A 89 -0.76 6.13 -23.38
CA LYS A 89 -2.05 5.45 -23.58
C LYS A 89 -2.66 5.04 -22.24
N LEU A 90 -3.91 5.40 -22.05
CA LEU A 90 -4.71 5.01 -20.90
C LEU A 90 -5.17 3.54 -21.02
N PRO A 91 -5.38 2.82 -19.90
CA PRO A 91 -5.13 3.26 -18.52
C PRO A 91 -3.64 3.36 -18.19
N MET A 92 -3.28 4.38 -17.40
CA MET A 92 -1.91 4.63 -16.95
C MET A 92 -1.67 3.99 -15.58
N ALA A 93 -0.43 3.57 -15.32
CA ALA A 93 -0.04 3.06 -14.00
C ALA A 93 1.42 3.35 -13.68
N CYS A 94 1.72 3.50 -12.39
CA CYS A 94 3.07 3.55 -11.87
C CYS A 94 3.18 2.71 -10.59
N THR A 95 4.35 2.10 -10.36
CA THR A 95 4.64 1.30 -9.17
C THR A 95 5.53 2.08 -8.21
N LEU A 96 5.12 2.17 -6.95
CA LEU A 96 5.89 2.76 -5.86
C LEU A 96 6.47 1.65 -4.97
N THR A 97 7.80 1.56 -4.89
CA THR A 97 8.52 0.44 -4.26
C THR A 97 9.24 0.79 -2.96
N GLN A 98 9.51 2.07 -2.69
CA GLN A 98 10.24 2.54 -1.50
C GLN A 98 9.29 3.02 -0.40
N LEU A 99 8.40 2.12 0.04
CA LEU A 99 7.36 2.42 1.01
C LEU A 99 7.61 1.67 2.33
N SER A 100 7.41 2.37 3.45
CA SER A 100 7.51 1.77 4.77
C SER A 100 6.32 0.85 5.05
N LYS A 101 6.60 -0.35 5.54
CA LYS A 101 5.58 -1.34 5.90
C LYS A 101 4.78 -0.86 7.11
N GLY A 102 3.49 -1.19 7.15
CA GLY A 102 2.59 -0.84 8.27
C GLY A 102 2.09 0.59 8.28
N ILE A 103 2.49 1.43 7.31
CA ILE A 103 2.04 2.82 7.18
C ILE A 103 1.04 2.93 6.03
N LYS A 104 -0.04 3.69 6.25
CA LYS A 104 -0.99 4.05 5.19
C LYS A 104 -0.45 5.23 4.37
N TYR A 105 -0.58 5.11 3.07
CA TYR A 105 -0.29 6.16 2.11
C TYR A 105 -1.59 6.58 1.44
N TYR A 106 -1.70 7.86 1.15
CA TYR A 106 -2.80 8.45 0.40
C TYR A 106 -2.28 8.93 -0.94
N PHE A 107 -3.11 8.82 -1.97
CA PHE A 107 -2.78 9.11 -3.35
C PHE A 107 -3.90 9.93 -3.99
N ALA A 108 -3.52 10.92 -4.78
CA ALA A 108 -4.42 11.68 -5.63
C ALA A 108 -3.68 12.03 -6.93
N VAL A 109 -4.41 12.05 -8.04
CA VAL A 109 -3.84 12.40 -9.36
C VAL A 109 -4.73 13.45 -10.02
N ARG A 110 -4.11 14.36 -10.77
CA ARG A 110 -4.81 15.30 -11.65
C ARG A 110 -4.12 15.38 -12.99
N ALA A 111 -4.87 15.72 -14.03
CA ALA A 111 -4.36 15.85 -15.39
C ALA A 111 -3.93 17.30 -15.69
N VAL A 112 -2.98 17.44 -16.60
CA VAL A 112 -2.52 18.70 -17.18
C VAL A 112 -2.59 18.57 -18.70
N ASP A 113 -3.34 19.45 -19.36
CA ASP A 113 -3.39 19.43 -20.83
C ASP A 113 -2.22 20.18 -21.48
N LYS A 114 -2.12 20.07 -22.80
CA LYS A 114 -1.13 20.76 -23.64
C LYS A 114 -1.17 22.30 -23.57
N TYR A 115 -2.21 22.87 -22.95
CA TYR A 115 -2.31 24.31 -22.69
C TYR A 115 -1.87 24.65 -21.26
N SER A 116 -1.24 23.70 -20.55
CA SER A 116 -0.85 23.82 -19.15
C SER A 116 -2.02 24.08 -18.19
N ARG A 117 -3.25 23.75 -18.59
CA ARG A 117 -4.43 23.84 -17.70
C ARG A 117 -4.46 22.62 -16.81
N VAL A 118 -4.71 22.84 -15.52
CA VAL A 118 -4.67 21.82 -14.48
C VAL A 118 -6.10 21.45 -14.10
N GLY A 119 -6.45 20.18 -14.32
CA GLY A 119 -7.78 19.67 -13.94
C GLY A 119 -7.94 19.42 -12.44
N PRO A 120 -9.16 19.04 -12.01
CA PRO A 120 -9.42 18.64 -10.64
C PRO A 120 -8.68 17.36 -10.26
N PHE A 121 -8.43 17.21 -8.97
CA PHE A 121 -7.91 15.98 -8.40
C PHE A 121 -8.94 14.85 -8.41
N SER A 122 -8.46 13.63 -8.65
CA SER A 122 -9.19 12.40 -8.39
C SER A 122 -9.64 12.33 -6.93
N GLN A 123 -10.64 11.50 -6.66
CA GLN A 123 -10.94 11.09 -5.29
C GLN A 123 -9.69 10.47 -4.65
N PRO A 124 -9.33 10.85 -3.41
CA PRO A 124 -8.19 10.27 -2.71
C PRO A 124 -8.34 8.76 -2.55
N ALA A 125 -7.30 8.02 -2.91
CA ALA A 125 -7.23 6.58 -2.70
C ALA A 125 -6.17 6.26 -1.63
N THR A 126 -6.33 5.15 -0.91
CA THR A 126 -5.38 4.76 0.14
C THR A 126 -4.95 3.30 0.02
N ALA A 127 -3.69 3.04 0.32
CA ALA A 127 -3.14 1.71 0.44
C ALA A 127 -1.97 1.71 1.45
N ALA A 128 -1.68 0.53 2.00
CA ALA A 128 -0.56 0.31 2.90
C ALA A 128 0.21 -0.91 2.42
N VAL A 129 1.54 -0.83 2.45
CA VAL A 129 2.39 -2.01 2.30
C VAL A 129 2.32 -2.79 3.60
N MET A 130 1.91 -4.05 3.51
CA MET A 130 1.74 -4.88 4.70
C MET A 130 3.10 -5.31 5.23
N SER A 131 3.22 -5.37 6.55
CA SER A 131 4.34 -6.09 7.17
C SER A 131 4.12 -7.61 7.02
N ALA A 132 5.17 -8.42 7.09
CA ALA A 132 5.04 -9.88 7.09
C ALA A 132 4.10 -10.36 8.21
N ARG A 133 4.16 -9.69 9.37
CA ARG A 133 3.24 -9.88 10.51
C ARG A 133 1.79 -9.60 10.11
N SER A 134 1.51 -8.45 9.50
CA SER A 134 0.14 -8.09 9.09
C SER A 134 -0.40 -8.99 7.95
N GLN A 135 0.48 -9.46 7.05
CA GLN A 135 0.13 -10.47 6.03
C GLN A 135 -0.31 -11.79 6.67
N LEU A 136 0.45 -12.26 7.65
CA LEU A 136 0.13 -13.48 8.40
C LEU A 136 -1.19 -13.29 9.17
N CYS A 137 -1.36 -12.18 9.90
CA CYS A 137 -2.60 -11.88 10.60
C CYS A 137 -3.81 -11.87 9.64
N GLN A 138 -3.67 -11.27 8.46
CA GLN A 138 -4.73 -11.30 7.45
C GLN A 138 -5.02 -12.71 6.93
N ALA A 139 -3.98 -13.49 6.60
CA ALA A 139 -4.13 -14.86 6.11
C ALA A 139 -4.75 -15.80 7.18
N LEU A 140 -4.46 -15.55 8.45
CA LEU A 140 -4.99 -16.31 9.59
C LEU A 140 -6.32 -15.75 10.14
N GLY A 141 -6.82 -14.62 9.61
CA GLY A 141 -8.04 -13.98 10.13
C GLY A 141 -7.90 -13.38 11.55
N VAL A 142 -6.68 -13.04 11.98
CA VAL A 142 -6.36 -12.54 13.33
C VAL A 142 -6.34 -11.01 13.36
N MET A 143 -6.93 -10.40 14.40
CA MET A 143 -6.88 -8.95 14.61
C MET A 143 -5.58 -8.52 15.30
N GLU A 144 -4.89 -7.54 14.70
CA GLU A 144 -3.65 -6.97 15.24
C GLU A 144 -4.00 -5.89 16.29
N LYS A 145 -3.84 -6.21 17.59
CA LYS A 145 -3.85 -5.23 18.69
C LYS A 145 -2.43 -5.08 19.25
N ASN A 146 -2.06 -3.85 19.62
CA ASN A 146 -0.80 -3.58 20.32
C ASN A 146 -0.77 -4.42 21.61
N GLU A 147 0.38 -5.05 21.83
CA GLU A 147 0.77 -5.96 22.91
C GLU A 147 0.62 -7.48 22.70
N LEU A 148 -0.48 -8.07 22.20
CA LEU A 148 -0.51 -9.53 21.95
C LEU A 148 -1.44 -9.87 20.79
N ALA A 149 -0.93 -10.56 19.76
CA ALA A 149 -1.78 -11.15 18.73
C ALA A 149 -2.66 -12.20 19.39
N TYR A 150 -3.96 -11.92 19.54
CA TYR A 150 -4.90 -12.88 20.12
C TYR A 150 -5.22 -13.91 19.03
N ILE A 151 -4.56 -15.06 19.06
CA ILE A 151 -4.95 -16.22 18.26
C ILE A 151 -6.31 -16.66 18.80
N LEU A 152 -7.39 -16.17 18.19
CA LEU A 152 -8.73 -16.71 18.39
C LEU A 152 -8.72 -18.11 17.77
N THR A 153 -8.36 -19.07 18.60
CA THR A 153 -8.83 -20.46 18.59
C THR A 153 -9.42 -20.93 17.27
N VAL A 154 -8.59 -21.38 16.34
CA VAL A 154 -9.01 -22.37 15.35
C VAL A 154 -8.03 -23.52 15.41
N LEU A 155 -8.56 -24.66 15.84
CA LEU A 155 -7.99 -26.01 15.84
C LEU A 155 -6.99 -26.37 16.96
N PRO A 156 -7.34 -27.37 17.81
CA PRO A 156 -6.47 -27.85 18.87
C PRO A 156 -5.38 -28.73 18.26
N LEU A 157 -4.28 -28.15 17.75
CA LEU A 157 -3.04 -28.89 17.43
C LEU A 157 -1.81 -28.01 17.08
N LEU A 158 -1.84 -26.69 17.28
CA LEU A 158 -0.66 -25.83 17.08
C LEU A 158 -0.09 -25.33 18.42
N LEU A 159 1.01 -25.95 18.88
CA LEU A 159 1.81 -25.43 19.98
C LEU A 159 2.82 -24.40 19.44
N ILE A 160 2.39 -23.16 19.23
CA ILE A 160 3.30 -22.06 18.89
C ILE A 160 4.02 -21.64 20.18
N LYS A 161 5.25 -22.11 20.38
CA LYS A 161 6.12 -21.59 21.44
C LYS A 161 6.95 -20.42 20.90
N ALA A 162 6.84 -19.30 21.60
CA ALA A 162 7.72 -18.14 21.62
C ALA A 162 7.97 -17.40 20.29
N ILE A 163 7.37 -16.21 20.20
CA ILE A 163 7.74 -15.17 19.24
C ILE A 163 9.01 -14.50 19.76
N ASN A 164 10.17 -14.81 19.18
CA ASN A 164 11.36 -13.97 19.30
C ASN A 164 11.61 -13.29 17.95
N TYR A 165 11.69 -11.96 17.97
CA TYR A 165 11.76 -11.10 16.80
C TYR A 165 13.09 -11.32 16.08
N SER A 166 13.19 -12.23 15.09
CA SER A 166 14.18 -12.15 14.00
C SER A 166 14.00 -13.20 12.89
N ILE A 167 13.50 -14.40 13.17
CA ILE A 167 13.40 -15.47 12.15
C ILE A 167 12.12 -16.28 12.40
N ILE A 168 11.25 -16.36 11.39
CA ILE A 168 10.12 -17.30 11.39
C ILE A 168 10.58 -18.53 10.63
N GLU A 169 10.88 -19.60 11.36
CA GLU A 169 11.01 -20.95 10.79
C GLU A 169 9.64 -21.63 10.83
N ILE A 170 9.07 -21.92 9.66
CA ILE A 170 7.81 -22.65 9.50
C ILE A 170 8.17 -24.12 9.30
N THR A 171 7.88 -24.99 10.27
CA THR A 171 7.92 -26.45 10.05
C THR A 171 6.50 -27.00 9.89
N GLY A 172 6.29 -27.74 8.79
CA GLY A 172 5.01 -28.31 8.32
C GLY A 172 4.84 -28.21 6.80
N ILE A 173 5.55 -27.28 6.17
CA ILE A 173 5.86 -27.29 4.73
C ILE A 173 7.28 -27.83 4.59
N LYS A 174 7.49 -28.75 3.66
CA LYS A 174 8.75 -29.48 3.46
C LYS A 174 9.85 -28.52 2.99
N CYS A 175 10.75 -28.12 3.89
CA CYS A 175 11.94 -27.33 3.57
C CYS A 175 13.20 -28.16 3.87
N ILE A 176 14.14 -28.22 2.91
CA ILE A 176 15.46 -28.85 3.05
C ILE A 176 16.46 -27.73 3.32
N GLY A 177 17.09 -27.74 4.49
CA GLY A 177 18.16 -26.80 4.86
C GLY A 177 18.68 -27.08 6.27
N THR A 178 19.99 -27.10 6.43
CA THR A 178 20.74 -27.43 7.66
C THR A 178 20.84 -26.23 8.61
N VAL A 179 20.66 -26.51 9.92
CA VAL A 179 20.86 -25.57 11.04
C VAL A 179 22.31 -25.63 11.50
N ALA A 180 22.91 -24.47 11.77
CA ALA A 180 24.17 -24.35 12.51
C ALA A 180 23.87 -23.92 13.96
N THR A 181 24.50 -24.56 14.94
CA THR A 181 24.40 -24.22 16.37
C THR A 181 25.67 -23.53 16.85
N GLU A 182 25.54 -22.58 17.77
CA GLU A 182 26.64 -21.76 18.32
C GLU A 182 27.59 -22.49 19.28
N ASP A 183 27.41 -23.78 19.58
CA ASP A 183 28.33 -24.53 20.45
C ASP A 183 28.99 -25.73 19.74
N HIS A 184 30.32 -25.70 19.66
CA HIS A 184 31.21 -26.68 19.02
C HIS A 184 31.23 -28.06 19.71
N GLN A 185 30.18 -28.88 19.62
CA GLN A 185 30.31 -30.34 19.79
C GLN A 185 29.32 -31.11 18.92
N LEU A 186 29.85 -31.96 18.03
CA LEU A 186 29.10 -32.91 17.22
C LEU A 186 28.42 -33.98 18.09
N ALA A 187 27.15 -34.29 17.81
CA ALA A 187 26.63 -35.64 17.97
C ALA A 187 25.44 -35.87 17.02
N VAL A 188 25.69 -36.68 15.99
CA VAL A 188 24.69 -37.28 15.09
C VAL A 188 23.85 -38.29 15.88
N HIS A 189 22.55 -38.44 15.61
CA HIS A 189 21.97 -39.78 15.33
C HIS A 189 20.50 -39.80 14.89
N ARG A 190 20.32 -40.48 13.74
CA ARG A 190 19.17 -41.32 13.30
C ARG A 190 17.85 -40.65 12.89
N ILE A 191 17.69 -40.58 11.57
CA ILE A 191 16.39 -40.76 10.89
C ILE A 191 15.92 -42.19 11.19
N LEU A 192 14.83 -42.33 11.94
CA LEU A 192 14.03 -43.56 11.94
C LEU A 192 12.84 -43.33 11.01
N SER A 193 12.87 -43.95 9.83
CA SER A 193 11.66 -44.57 9.27
C SER A 193 11.25 -45.71 10.22
N PRO A 194 9.99 -46.24 10.27
CA PRO A 194 9.01 -46.43 9.18
C PRO A 194 7.54 -46.15 9.64
N ILE A 195 6.46 -46.43 8.88
CA ILE A 195 5.78 -47.74 8.75
C ILE A 195 4.78 -47.65 7.58
N ASN A 196 4.89 -48.60 6.64
CA ASN A 196 3.77 -49.03 5.80
C ASN A 196 2.75 -49.75 6.68
N LEU A 197 1.49 -49.33 6.67
CA LEU A 197 0.36 -50.16 7.08
C LEU A 197 -0.67 -50.14 5.96
N THR A 198 -0.67 -51.26 5.22
CA THR A 198 -1.73 -51.88 4.41
C THR A 198 -2.64 -51.00 3.58
#